data_AF-A0A2A4HID4-F1
#
_entry.id   AF-A0A2A4HID4-F1
#
_cell.length_a   1.000
_cell.length_b   1.000
_cell.length_c   1.000
_cell.angle_alpha   90.00
_cell.angle_beta   90.00
_cell.angle_gamma   90.00
#
_symmetry.space_group_name_H-M   'P 1'
#
loop_
_entity.id
_entity.type
_entity.pdbx_description
1 polymer ?
#
loop_
_entity_poly.entity_id
_entity_poly.type
_entity_poly.pdbx_seq_one_letter_code
_entity_poly.pdbx_strand_id
1 'polypeptide(L)'
;MNSSAATLLADARYFSSNTLELFVRDSDGNYLTAQDNIIIDMARKVVERSVSKGMKLDSPSRVREFLWLKLAGYEHEVFGAIFLDTQHRVIEYSELFHGTLDSASVYPREVVKRALQLNAGAVIFTHNHPCGEPAPSDADRRITDRLKDALSLIEVRVLDHIVVGGSDSVSFAEQGYI
;
A
#
# COMPACT_ATOMS: atom_id res chain seq x y z
N MET A 1 -7.85 -40.85 16.58
CA MET A 1 -7.38 -40.37 17.89
C MET A 1 -5.91 -40.02 17.74
N ASN A 2 -5.58 -38.72 17.90
CA ASN A 2 -4.31 -38.11 18.37
C ASN A 2 -2.96 -38.63 17.84
N SER A 3 -1.92 -37.83 17.63
CA SER A 3 -1.62 -36.40 17.79
C SER A 3 -0.12 -36.25 17.48
N SER A 4 0.36 -35.00 17.28
CA SER A 4 1.76 -34.55 17.28
C SER A 4 2.47 -34.61 15.92
N ALA A 5 2.42 -33.59 15.03
CA ALA A 5 2.31 -32.14 15.22
C ALA A 5 3.44 -31.49 16.05
N ALA A 6 4.68 -31.97 15.91
CA ALA A 6 5.84 -31.38 16.58
C ALA A 6 7.11 -31.27 15.70
N THR A 7 6.97 -30.93 14.42
CA THR A 7 8.12 -30.67 13.52
C THR A 7 8.22 -29.20 13.06
N LEU A 8 7.51 -28.26 13.71
CA LEU A 8 7.51 -26.83 13.33
C LEU A 8 7.76 -25.89 14.52
N LEU A 9 8.72 -26.23 15.39
CA LEU A 9 9.16 -25.37 16.51
C LEU A 9 10.68 -25.20 16.59
N ALA A 10 11.36 -25.19 15.43
CA ALA A 10 12.82 -25.11 15.36
C ALA A 10 13.39 -23.79 14.80
N ASP A 11 12.61 -22.93 14.14
CA ASP A 11 13.19 -21.77 13.42
C ASP A 11 13.07 -20.41 14.13
N ALA A 12 12.45 -20.34 15.31
CA ALA A 12 12.33 -19.09 16.08
C ALA A 12 13.58 -18.73 16.92
N ARG A 13 14.71 -19.43 16.76
CA ARG A 13 15.89 -19.32 17.66
C ARG A 13 17.22 -18.98 16.97
N TYR A 14 17.19 -18.36 15.79
CA TYR A 14 18.40 -17.89 15.08
C TYR A 14 18.38 -16.40 14.72
N PHE A 15 17.77 -15.53 15.52
CA PHE A 15 18.17 -14.11 15.57
C PHE A 15 19.20 -13.92 16.67
N SER A 16 20.42 -14.39 16.40
CA SER A 16 21.60 -13.99 17.15
C SER A 16 21.86 -12.51 16.89
N SER A 17 21.86 -11.74 17.98
CA SER A 17 22.29 -10.34 18.15
C SER A 17 23.51 -9.93 17.31
N ASN A 18 23.29 -9.61 16.04
CA ASN A 18 24.16 -8.71 15.30
C ASN A 18 23.33 -7.46 15.05
N THR A 19 23.29 -6.57 16.04
CA THR A 19 22.63 -5.27 15.93
C THR A 19 23.36 -4.49 14.85
N LEU A 20 22.85 -4.52 13.62
CA LEU A 20 23.31 -3.64 12.56
C LEU A 20 22.96 -2.22 12.99
N GLU A 21 23.90 -1.52 13.62
CA GLU A 21 23.77 -0.09 13.87
C GLU A 21 23.98 0.63 12.54
N LEU A 22 22.89 1.20 12.01
CA LEU A 22 22.95 2.08 10.85
C LEU A 22 23.40 3.46 11.31
N PHE A 23 24.28 4.09 10.52
CA PHE A 23 24.77 5.44 10.79
C PHE A 23 24.39 6.38 9.65
N VAL A 24 24.00 7.62 9.98
CA VAL A 24 23.79 8.72 9.04
C VAL A 24 24.89 9.77 9.21
N ARG A 25 25.30 10.39 8.10
CA ARG A 25 26.32 11.44 8.12
C ARG A 25 25.65 12.82 8.14
N ASP A 26 25.97 13.64 9.13
CA ASP A 26 25.47 15.02 9.23
C ASP A 26 26.22 15.98 8.26
N SER A 27 25.78 17.25 8.22
CA SER A 27 26.38 18.29 7.38
C SER A 27 27.83 18.63 7.73
N ASP A 28 28.23 18.39 8.98
CA ASP A 28 29.58 18.63 9.49
C ASP A 28 30.50 17.42 9.27
N GLY A 29 29.95 16.32 8.78
CA GLY A 29 30.65 15.11 8.40
C GLY A 29 30.77 14.06 9.50
N ASN A 30 30.10 14.25 10.64
CA ASN A 30 30.07 13.28 11.73
C ASN A 30 29.06 12.16 11.43
N TYR A 31 29.34 10.97 11.94
CA TYR A 31 28.42 9.85 11.88
C TYR A 31 27.59 9.79 13.16
N LEU A 32 26.27 9.81 13.01
CA LEU A 32 25.30 9.70 14.08
C LEU A 32 24.54 8.38 13.91
N THR A 33 24.17 7.72 15.00
CA THR A 33 23.29 6.55 14.93
C THR A 33 21.97 6.94 14.30
N ALA A 34 21.55 6.20 13.28
CA ALA A 34 20.29 6.42 12.60
C ALA A 34 19.16 5.98 13.53
N GLN A 35 18.33 6.94 13.93
CA GLN A 35 17.09 6.62 14.64
C GLN A 35 16.10 5.91 13.71
N ASP A 36 15.25 5.05 14.25
CA ASP A 36 14.28 4.23 13.49
C ASP A 36 13.42 5.09 12.54
N ASN A 37 12.99 6.27 13.00
CA ASN A 37 12.22 7.21 12.18
C ASN A 37 12.99 7.71 10.94
N ILE A 38 14.31 7.95 11.06
CA ILE A 38 15.16 8.38 9.94
C ILE A 38 15.33 7.22 8.95
N ILE A 39 15.52 6.00 9.46
CA ILE A 39 15.63 4.79 8.63
C ILE A 39 14.34 4.59 7.84
N ILE A 40 13.18 4.70 8.51
CA ILE A 40 11.86 4.57 7.88
C ILE A 40 11.63 5.69 6.85
N ASP A 41 11.94 6.94 7.16
CA ASP A 41 11.77 8.06 6.23
C ASP A 41 12.68 7.92 4.98
N MET A 42 13.93 7.50 5.17
CA MET A 42 14.84 7.25 4.07
C MET A 42 14.42 6.05 3.22
N ALA A 43 13.94 4.97 3.85
CA ALA A 43 13.35 3.83 3.15
C ALA A 43 12.15 4.27 2.31
N ARG A 44 11.24 5.09 2.87
CA ARG A 44 10.11 5.69 2.14
C ARG A 44 10.57 6.48 0.91
N LYS A 45 11.61 7.30 1.02
CA LYS A 45 12.18 8.07 -0.11
C LYS A 45 12.82 7.19 -1.19
N VAL A 46 13.45 6.07 -0.81
CA VAL A 46 13.97 5.09 -1.78
C VAL A 46 12.81 4.44 -2.54
N VAL A 47 11.72 4.15 -1.85
CA VAL A 47 10.52 3.51 -2.40
C VAL A 47 9.70 4.45 -3.28
N GLU A 48 9.63 5.74 -2.95
CA GLU A 48 9.07 6.76 -3.86
C GLU A 48 9.71 6.73 -5.24
N ARG A 49 10.99 6.34 -5.32
CA ARG A 49 11.69 6.17 -6.59
C ARG A 49 11.42 4.81 -7.22
N SER A 50 11.03 3.80 -6.45
CA SER A 50 10.80 2.44 -6.94
C SER A 50 9.51 2.32 -7.75
N VAL A 51 8.50 3.14 -7.47
CA VAL A 51 7.29 3.30 -8.30
C VAL A 51 7.24 4.75 -8.81
N SER A 52 7.89 4.96 -9.95
CA SER A 52 8.01 6.27 -10.58
C SER A 52 7.09 6.42 -11.79
N LYS A 53 6.75 7.66 -12.14
CA LYS A 53 5.98 7.98 -13.32
C LYS A 53 6.57 7.33 -14.57
N GLY A 54 5.74 6.63 -15.34
CA GLY A 54 6.10 5.89 -16.54
C GLY A 54 6.54 4.44 -16.30
N MET A 55 6.70 4.00 -15.05
CA MET A 55 6.99 2.61 -14.74
C MET A 55 5.77 1.73 -15.05
N LYS A 56 5.98 0.62 -15.76
CA LYS A 56 4.94 -0.40 -15.94
C LYS A 56 4.82 -1.25 -14.67
N LEU A 57 3.61 -1.38 -14.13
CA LEU A 57 3.34 -2.29 -13.02
C LEU A 57 3.08 -3.69 -13.58
N ASP A 58 4.14 -4.49 -13.67
CA ASP A 58 4.12 -5.85 -14.21
C ASP A 58 4.21 -6.96 -13.15
N SER A 59 4.41 -6.58 -11.88
CA SER A 59 4.51 -7.51 -10.77
C SER A 59 3.65 -7.06 -9.58
N PRO A 60 2.65 -7.87 -9.15
CA PRO A 60 1.89 -7.62 -7.94
C PRO A 60 2.78 -7.48 -6.69
N SER A 61 3.89 -8.22 -6.61
CA SER A 61 4.81 -8.14 -5.46
C SER A 61 5.46 -6.76 -5.34
N ARG A 62 5.81 -6.11 -6.46
CA ARG A 62 6.36 -4.76 -6.47
C ARG A 62 5.35 -3.72 -6.00
N VAL A 63 4.08 -3.88 -6.41
CA VAL A 63 3.00 -3.00 -5.96
C VAL A 63 2.80 -3.15 -4.46
N ARG A 64 2.74 -4.39 -3.95
CA ARG A 64 2.61 -4.65 -2.51
C ARG A 64 3.79 -4.10 -1.71
N GLU A 65 5.02 -4.30 -2.15
CA GLU A 65 6.22 -3.76 -1.49
C GLU A 65 6.19 -2.23 -1.44
N PHE A 66 5.86 -1.58 -2.56
CA PHE A 66 5.70 -0.13 -2.61
C PHE A 66 4.63 0.36 -1.64
N LEU A 67 3.44 -0.24 -1.67
CA LEU A 67 2.32 0.15 -0.83
C LEU A 67 2.60 -0.11 0.65
N TRP A 68 3.22 -1.24 0.98
CA TRP A 68 3.63 -1.55 2.34
C TRP A 68 4.59 -0.49 2.86
N LEU A 69 5.67 -0.18 2.12
CA LEU A 69 6.63 0.84 2.55
C LEU A 69 6.03 2.26 2.59
N LYS A 70 5.05 2.55 1.74
CA LYS A 70 4.35 3.83 1.72
C LYS A 70 3.40 4.03 2.88
N LEU A 71 2.62 3.00 3.20
CA LEU A 71 1.52 3.10 4.14
C LEU A 71 1.87 2.56 5.53
N ALA A 72 2.91 1.74 5.66
CA ALA A 72 3.39 1.25 6.95
C ALA A 72 3.78 2.43 7.84
N GLY A 73 3.30 2.40 9.08
CA GLY A 73 3.60 3.40 10.10
C GLY A 73 2.71 4.64 10.10
N TYR A 74 1.67 4.72 9.26
CA TYR A 74 0.59 5.69 9.53
C TYR A 74 -0.25 5.20 10.72
N GLU A 75 -0.45 6.10 11.69
CA GLU A 75 -1.27 5.84 12.88
C GLU A 75 -2.79 5.96 12.60
N HIS A 76 -3.14 6.51 11.44
CA HIS A 76 -4.49 6.64 10.92
C HIS A 76 -4.63 5.94 9.56
N GLU A 77 -5.87 5.64 9.18
CA GLU A 77 -6.17 5.08 7.86
C GLU A 77 -5.95 6.15 6.78
N VAL A 78 -5.28 5.76 5.70
CA VAL A 78 -5.01 6.57 4.52
C VAL A 78 -5.52 5.81 3.32
N PHE A 79 -6.48 6.38 2.60
CA PHE A 79 -6.98 5.84 1.34
C PHE A 79 -6.24 6.48 0.17
N GLY A 80 -5.56 5.66 -0.61
CA GLY A 80 -4.76 6.08 -1.75
C GLY A 80 -5.19 5.42 -3.07
N ALA A 81 -4.66 5.97 -4.16
CA ALA A 81 -4.85 5.43 -5.50
C ALA A 81 -3.58 5.57 -6.33
N ILE A 82 -3.22 4.49 -7.04
CA ILE A 82 -2.23 4.53 -8.11
C ILE A 82 -2.99 4.66 -9.43
N PHE A 83 -2.87 5.82 -10.08
CA PHE A 83 -3.45 6.10 -11.39
C PHE A 83 -2.51 5.62 -12.50
N LEU A 84 -3.07 4.94 -13.49
CA LEU A 84 -2.34 4.25 -14.54
C LEU A 84 -2.82 4.66 -15.93
N ASP A 85 -1.92 4.64 -16.92
CA ASP A 85 -2.29 4.74 -18.33
C ASP A 85 -2.94 3.43 -18.85
N THR A 86 -3.39 3.43 -20.10
CA THR A 86 -4.02 2.25 -20.73
C THR A 86 -3.06 1.06 -20.91
N GLN A 87 -1.75 1.29 -20.82
CA GLN A 87 -0.69 0.27 -20.87
C GLN A 87 -0.18 -0.13 -19.48
N HIS A 88 -0.91 0.27 -18.42
CA HIS A 88 -0.61 0.00 -17.01
C HIS A 88 0.71 0.61 -16.53
N ARG A 89 1.08 1.77 -17.08
CA ARG A 89 2.18 2.58 -16.55
C ARG A 89 1.68 3.59 -15.52
N VAL A 90 2.44 3.76 -14.45
CA VAL A 90 2.18 4.72 -13.38
C VAL A 90 2.13 6.13 -13.95
N ILE A 91 1.00 6.81 -13.74
CA ILE A 91 0.89 8.25 -13.95
C ILE A 91 1.26 8.93 -12.64
N GLU A 92 0.59 8.53 -11.55
CA GLU A 92 0.75 9.13 -10.23
C GLU A 92 0.22 8.20 -9.12
N TYR A 93 0.80 8.28 -7.93
CA TYR A 93 0.18 7.84 -6.68
C TYR A 93 -0.35 9.06 -5.92
N SER A 94 -1.62 9.03 -5.51
CA SER A 94 -2.22 10.08 -4.68
C SER A 94 -2.82 9.50 -3.41
N GLU A 95 -2.52 10.11 -2.27
CA GLU A 95 -3.31 9.95 -1.04
C GLU A 95 -4.56 10.83 -1.18
N LEU A 96 -5.73 10.21 -1.13
CA LEU A 96 -7.00 10.87 -1.45
C LEU A 96 -7.78 11.26 -0.19
N PHE A 97 -7.71 10.43 0.85
CA PHE A 97 -8.44 10.64 2.10
C PHE A 97 -7.61 10.16 3.29
N HIS A 98 -7.78 10.84 4.43
CA HIS A 98 -7.12 10.52 5.70
C HIS A 98 -8.17 10.44 6.81
N GLY A 99 -8.02 9.47 7.70
CA GLY A 99 -8.98 9.17 8.77
C GLY A 99 -9.79 7.91 8.46
N THR A 100 -10.70 7.54 9.36
CA THR A 100 -11.42 6.26 9.29
C THR A 100 -12.22 6.12 7.98
N LEU A 101 -12.06 4.97 7.32
CA LEU A 101 -12.83 4.48 6.18
C LEU A 101 -14.20 4.01 6.64
N ASP A 102 -15.05 4.97 7.02
CA ASP A 102 -16.49 4.74 6.92
C ASP A 102 -16.94 4.96 5.47
N SER A 103 -18.09 4.39 5.09
CA SER A 103 -18.64 4.56 3.73
C SER A 103 -18.98 6.01 3.35
N ALA A 104 -18.86 6.96 4.28
CA ALA A 104 -19.14 8.38 4.09
C ALA A 104 -17.87 9.22 3.84
N SER A 105 -16.66 8.68 4.08
CA SER A 105 -15.41 9.45 3.99
C SER A 105 -14.77 9.47 2.59
N VAL A 106 -15.08 8.50 1.73
CA VAL A 106 -14.55 8.41 0.36
C VAL A 106 -15.61 8.81 -0.66
N TYR A 107 -15.36 9.90 -1.40
CA TYR A 107 -16.31 10.46 -2.36
C TYR A 107 -15.95 10.07 -3.80
N PRO A 108 -16.77 9.26 -4.51
CA PRO A 108 -16.48 8.86 -5.88
C PRO A 108 -16.24 10.03 -6.84
N ARG A 109 -16.92 11.17 -6.62
CA ARG A 109 -16.73 12.37 -7.45
C ARG A 109 -15.29 12.90 -7.43
N GLU A 110 -14.59 12.83 -6.30
CA GLU A 110 -13.22 13.33 -6.21
C GLU A 110 -12.26 12.36 -6.90
N VAL A 111 -12.50 11.06 -6.78
CA VAL A 111 -11.75 10.02 -7.48
C VAL A 111 -11.92 10.14 -8.99
N VAL A 112 -13.17 10.29 -9.47
CA VAL A 112 -13.50 10.51 -10.89
C VAL A 112 -12.83 11.78 -11.41
N LYS A 113 -12.94 12.90 -10.69
CA LYS A 113 -12.29 14.16 -11.06
C LYS A 113 -10.78 13.99 -11.19
N ARG A 114 -10.15 13.28 -10.26
CA ARG A 114 -8.70 13.01 -10.30
C ARG A 114 -8.31 12.12 -11.48
N ALA A 115 -9.06 11.04 -11.72
CA ALA A 115 -8.83 10.14 -12.84
C ALA A 115 -8.89 10.88 -14.18
N LEU A 116 -9.90 11.74 -14.37
CA LEU A 116 -10.05 12.57 -15.57
C LEU A 116 -8.91 13.59 -15.72
N GLN A 117 -8.53 14.28 -14.64
CA GLN A 117 -7.40 15.22 -14.66
C GLN A 117 -6.09 14.56 -15.10
N LEU A 118 -5.88 13.30 -14.71
CA LEU A 118 -4.69 12.54 -15.03
C LEU A 118 -4.77 11.80 -16.37
N ASN A 119 -5.94 11.81 -17.05
CA ASN A 119 -6.23 10.95 -18.20
C ASN A 119 -5.91 9.47 -17.90
N ALA A 120 -6.28 9.01 -16.71
CA ALA A 120 -6.06 7.64 -16.29
C ALA A 120 -6.92 6.68 -17.12
N GLY A 121 -6.36 5.54 -17.52
CA GLY A 121 -7.09 4.41 -18.12
C GLY A 121 -7.35 3.28 -17.13
N ALA A 122 -6.68 3.30 -15.97
CA ALA A 122 -6.90 2.35 -14.89
C ALA A 122 -6.46 2.91 -13.54
N VAL A 123 -6.89 2.27 -12.46
CA VAL A 123 -6.54 2.62 -11.08
C VAL A 123 -6.35 1.36 -10.23
N ILE A 124 -5.44 1.43 -9.27
CA ILE A 124 -5.34 0.49 -8.14
C ILE A 124 -5.60 1.28 -6.87
N PHE A 125 -6.59 0.86 -6.07
CA PHE A 125 -6.86 1.46 -4.77
C PHE A 125 -5.99 0.85 -3.68
N THR A 126 -5.81 1.58 -2.58
CA THR A 126 -5.14 1.06 -1.41
C THR A 126 -5.61 1.76 -0.14
N HIS A 127 -5.55 1.06 0.98
CA HIS A 127 -5.54 1.70 2.29
C HIS A 127 -4.79 0.85 3.31
N ASN A 128 -4.39 1.47 4.43
CA ASN A 128 -3.87 0.75 5.58
C ASN A 128 -4.92 0.56 6.67
N HIS A 129 -4.79 -0.52 7.43
CA HIS A 129 -5.42 -0.71 8.73
C HIS A 129 -4.38 -0.52 9.85
N PRO A 130 -4.44 0.56 10.64
CA PRO A 130 -3.52 0.79 11.77
C PRO A 130 -3.53 -0.32 12.81
N CYS A 131 -4.63 -1.07 12.92
CA CYS A 131 -4.74 -2.23 13.82
C CYS A 131 -3.85 -3.42 13.40
N GLY A 132 -3.35 -3.41 12.16
CA GLY A 132 -2.43 -4.40 11.65
C GLY A 132 -3.06 -5.61 10.95
N GLU A 133 -4.38 -5.74 10.95
CA GLU A 133 -5.11 -6.83 10.27
C GLU A 133 -5.45 -6.43 8.82
N PRO A 134 -4.91 -7.10 7.79
CA PRO A 134 -5.18 -6.74 6.39
C PRO A 134 -6.52 -7.25 5.86
N ALA A 135 -7.31 -8.02 6.62
CA ALA A 135 -8.61 -8.50 6.18
C ALA A 135 -9.57 -7.33 5.89
N PRO A 136 -10.18 -7.26 4.68
CA PRO A 136 -11.08 -6.17 4.32
C PRO A 136 -12.43 -6.28 5.05
N SER A 137 -12.91 -5.14 5.54
CA SER A 137 -14.24 -4.99 6.12
C SER A 137 -15.34 -4.95 5.05
N ASP A 138 -16.59 -5.04 5.48
CA ASP A 138 -17.73 -4.82 4.57
C ASP A 138 -17.81 -3.38 4.06
N ALA A 139 -17.27 -2.41 4.81
CA ALA A 139 -17.20 -1.02 4.35
C ALA A 139 -16.24 -0.89 3.17
N ASP A 140 -15.09 -1.56 3.23
CA ASP A 140 -14.07 -1.58 2.16
C ASP A 140 -14.64 -2.18 0.87
N ARG A 141 -15.42 -3.25 0.99
CA ARG A 141 -16.14 -3.86 -0.14
C ARG A 141 -17.11 -2.89 -0.79
N ARG A 142 -18.01 -2.32 0.01
CA ARG A 142 -19.04 -1.40 -0.50
C ARG A 142 -18.44 -0.17 -1.16
N ILE A 143 -17.37 0.41 -0.60
CA ILE A 143 -16.73 1.58 -1.22
C ILE A 143 -16.02 1.20 -2.51
N THR A 144 -15.37 0.04 -2.55
CA THR A 144 -14.71 -0.47 -3.76
C THR A 144 -15.72 -0.68 -4.89
N ASP A 145 -16.84 -1.33 -4.61
CA ASP A 145 -17.92 -1.55 -5.59
C ASP A 145 -18.46 -0.22 -6.12
N ARG A 146 -18.74 0.73 -5.22
CA ARG A 146 -19.22 2.07 -5.59
C ARG A 146 -18.23 2.84 -6.46
N LEU A 147 -16.92 2.73 -6.18
CA LEU A 147 -15.88 3.35 -6.98
C LEU A 147 -15.71 2.66 -8.34
N LYS A 148 -15.79 1.33 -8.38
CA LYS A 148 -15.77 0.54 -9.61
C LYS A 148 -16.92 0.93 -10.53
N ASP A 149 -18.13 1.02 -10.00
CA ASP A 149 -19.31 1.46 -10.75
C ASP A 149 -19.12 2.88 -11.30
N ALA A 150 -18.71 3.83 -10.46
CA ALA A 150 -18.53 5.22 -10.86
C ALA A 150 -17.45 5.40 -11.93
N LEU A 151 -16.31 4.69 -11.82
CA LEU A 151 -15.21 4.77 -12.78
C LEU A 151 -15.50 4.04 -14.08
N SER A 152 -16.34 2.99 -14.04
CA SER A 152 -16.75 2.27 -15.25
C SER A 152 -17.50 3.18 -16.25
N LEU A 153 -18.25 4.16 -15.76
CA LEU A 153 -18.97 5.16 -16.58
C LEU A 153 -18.05 6.07 -17.41
N ILE A 154 -16.77 6.15 -17.05
CA ILE A 154 -15.75 6.93 -17.76
C ILE A 154 -14.62 6.03 -18.29
N GLU A 155 -14.89 4.73 -18.42
CA GLU A 155 -13.97 3.73 -18.98
C GLU A 155 -12.63 3.59 -18.22
N VAL A 156 -12.61 3.95 -16.94
CA VAL A 156 -11.45 3.75 -16.06
C VAL A 156 -11.60 2.44 -15.31
N ARG A 157 -10.67 1.51 -15.54
CA ARG A 157 -10.71 0.18 -14.90
C ARG A 157 -10.14 0.22 -13.49
N VAL A 158 -10.87 -0.31 -12.52
CA VAL A 158 -10.30 -0.64 -11.21
C VAL A 158 -9.63 -2.01 -11.33
N LEU A 159 -8.30 -2.06 -11.24
CA LEU A 159 -7.53 -3.30 -11.42
C LEU A 159 -7.41 -4.10 -10.14
N ASP A 160 -7.31 -3.40 -9.00
CA ASP A 160 -7.19 -4.01 -7.70
C ASP A 160 -7.53 -3.01 -6.59
N HIS A 161 -7.72 -3.52 -5.38
CA HIS A 161 -7.72 -2.77 -4.15
C HIS A 161 -6.87 -3.53 -3.12
N ILE A 162 -5.78 -2.92 -2.65
CA ILE A 162 -4.82 -3.55 -1.75
C ILE A 162 -4.95 -2.96 -0.34
N VAL A 163 -5.33 -3.80 0.62
CA VAL A 163 -5.37 -3.46 2.04
C VAL A 163 -4.04 -3.82 2.68
N VAL A 164 -3.41 -2.88 3.36
CA VAL A 164 -2.12 -3.05 4.04
C VAL A 164 -2.35 -3.15 5.55
N GLY A 165 -1.88 -4.22 6.18
CA GLY A 165 -2.00 -4.43 7.63
C GLY A 165 -0.74 -5.04 8.21
N GLY A 166 -0.11 -4.35 9.16
CA GLY A 166 1.08 -4.87 9.84
C GLY A 166 2.21 -5.14 8.85
N SER A 167 2.62 -6.40 8.72
CA SER A 167 3.65 -6.86 7.75
C SER A 167 3.06 -7.54 6.50
N ASP A 168 1.75 -7.49 6.31
CA ASP A 168 1.04 -8.23 5.27
C ASP A 168 0.05 -7.35 4.50
N SER A 169 -0.54 -7.89 3.43
CA SER A 169 -1.52 -7.19 2.61
C SER A 169 -2.46 -8.16 1.90
N VAL A 170 -3.69 -7.70 1.66
CA VAL A 170 -4.72 -8.46 0.91
C VAL A 170 -5.08 -7.72 -0.37
N SER A 171 -5.10 -8.45 -1.49
CA SER A 171 -5.57 -7.96 -2.80
C SER A 171 -7.03 -8.39 -3.03
N PHE A 172 -7.89 -7.43 -3.37
CA PHE A 172 -9.27 -7.72 -3.74
C PHE A 172 -9.37 -8.55 -5.02
N ALA A 173 -8.48 -8.31 -5.99
CA ALA A 173 -8.43 -9.09 -7.22
C ALA A 173 -8.06 -10.56 -6.94
N GLU A 174 -7.07 -10.81 -6.08
CA GLU A 174 -6.67 -12.18 -5.70
C GLU A 174 -7.76 -12.90 -4.88
N GLN A 175 -8.56 -12.16 -4.13
CA GLN A 175 -9.70 -12.68 -3.37
C GLN A 175 -11.00 -12.81 -4.19
N GLY A 176 -11.00 -12.39 -5.47
CA GLY A 176 -12.15 -12.49 -6.37
C GLY A 176 -13.27 -11.47 -6.10
N TYR A 177 -12.94 -10.31 -5.52
CA TYR A 177 -13.91 -9.23 -5.28
C TYR A 177 -14.01 -8.23 -6.43
N ILE A 178 -13.06 -8.23 -7.37
CA ILE A 178 -13.03 -7.32 -8.53
C ILE A 178 -13.01 -8.10 -9.84
#